data_AF-A0A2H3TV86-F1
#
_entry.id   AF-A0A2H3TV86-F1
#
_cell.length_a   1.000
_cell.length_b   1.000
_cell.length_c   1.000
_cell.angle_alpha   90.00
_cell.angle_beta   90.00
_cell.angle_gamma   90.00
#
_symmetry.space_group_name_H-M   'P 1'
#
loop_
_entity.id
_entity.type
_entity.pdbx_description
1 polymer ?
#
loop_
_entity_poly.entity_id
_entity_poly.type
_entity_poly.pdbx_seq_one_letter_code
_entity_poly.pdbx_strand_id
1 'polypeptide(L)'
;MTARVRRDCVRFQLSEDLSSQLQVIWEHNVWQLYDWSSGSWPTVPRGNEIGEAVDEASVHAEYHLLQEEIIPVNASQLEGLDSEQDEEEAYSDEEDEDTDSVFSYDEVDRENSEFADNQAEADRSHHGNYSIMRDESNMATFIEFLELLYQLCLTISTKRFNEGRPSSTLLVFFSGILGFSQDCKHFLLARQFCPYLSGLIYIQRLILVERALPLREYRAIGIPQRSYVNQLDQLNSIRERYMIAGTQYPLAEMTSLRDFGRNIARTEPPSILFSWSDDGEIVRYGDFQLTMEKFRQIPDYFISRAEEICDKLMFDIKPDIDLAAMKDDMVNMSSGYSFVKHPANGLDKAYLDLLYSAYASRGSKLSKGGRWRWKSMDLYLKQVTKLEEMLAGGLYTACGQTPRARDLFTLACESGPSTSCSIAIWNGLMAYVLRHHKAKRQMGREFYVVRFMPSRLAYVMYNYLVYVRRFAALLRREQQTQSFPYHHERLLFHNSGKPWGTARLTSILKQATSEIWQRECNIRIFRQIAISISEKHMLT
;
A
#
# COMPACT_ATOMS: atom_id res chain seq x y z
N MET A 1 -18.62 23.61 34.50
CA MET A 1 -17.23 23.85 34.96
C MET A 1 -16.86 25.31 34.72
N THR A 2 -16.45 26.04 35.75
CA THR A 2 -15.97 27.43 35.64
C THR A 2 -14.57 27.50 35.00
N ALA A 3 -14.21 28.63 34.39
CA ALA A 3 -12.91 28.83 33.74
C ALA A 3 -11.69 28.61 34.67
N ARG A 4 -11.91 28.79 35.98
CA ARG A 4 -10.92 28.51 37.03
C ARG A 4 -10.69 27.01 37.22
N VAL A 5 -11.77 26.22 37.30
CA VAL A 5 -11.69 24.76 37.38
C VAL A 5 -11.09 24.16 36.10
N ARG A 6 -11.37 24.72 34.91
CA ARG A 6 -10.70 24.31 33.66
C ARG A 6 -9.19 24.58 33.69
N ARG A 7 -8.76 25.72 34.23
CA ARG A 7 -7.33 26.06 34.42
C ARG A 7 -6.64 25.16 35.45
N ASP A 8 -7.35 24.81 36.53
CA ASP A 8 -6.81 23.95 37.58
C ASP A 8 -6.73 22.47 37.12
N CYS A 9 -7.63 22.03 36.24
CA CYS A 9 -7.62 20.70 35.65
C CYS A 9 -6.66 20.57 34.44
N VAL A 10 -6.51 21.61 33.63
CA VAL A 10 -5.61 21.64 32.46
C VAL A 10 -4.38 22.46 32.84
N ARG A 11 -3.36 21.80 33.42
CA ARG A 11 -2.06 22.40 33.80
C ARG A 11 -1.19 22.77 32.59
N PHE A 12 -1.79 23.18 31.47
CA PHE A 12 -1.10 23.56 30.25
C PHE A 12 -1.46 25.00 29.90
N GLN A 13 -0.44 25.85 29.74
CA GLN A 13 -0.60 27.26 29.37
C GLN A 13 -0.02 27.46 27.96
N LEU A 14 -0.86 27.95 27.04
CA LEU A 14 -0.41 28.35 25.71
C LEU A 14 0.53 29.54 25.83
N SER A 15 1.58 29.56 25.00
CA SER A 15 2.44 30.75 24.89
C SER A 15 1.65 31.89 24.26
N GLU A 16 2.02 33.13 24.58
CA GLU A 16 1.37 34.32 24.01
C GLU A 16 1.44 34.28 22.48
N ASP A 17 2.61 33.97 21.91
CA ASP A 17 2.82 33.81 20.46
C ASP A 17 1.86 32.79 19.81
N LEU A 18 1.72 31.59 20.40
CA LEU A 18 0.76 30.58 19.89
C LEU A 18 -0.68 31.07 20.00
N SER A 19 -1.01 31.78 21.09
CA SER A 19 -2.35 32.32 21.30
C SER A 19 -2.68 33.39 20.28
N SER A 20 -1.72 34.26 19.94
CA SER A 20 -1.85 35.28 18.90
C SER A 20 -2.02 34.66 17.51
N GLN A 21 -1.20 33.67 17.14
CA GLN A 21 -1.34 32.98 15.85
C GLN A 21 -2.68 32.26 15.72
N LEU A 22 -3.14 31.58 16.79
CA LEU A 22 -4.46 30.96 16.82
C LEU A 22 -5.59 31.98 16.68
N GLN A 23 -5.47 33.14 17.33
CA GLN A 23 -6.46 34.21 17.21
C GLN A 23 -6.54 34.75 15.79
N VAL A 24 -5.40 34.98 15.12
CA VAL A 24 -5.35 35.42 13.72
C VAL A 24 -6.08 34.42 12.81
N ILE A 25 -5.82 33.12 12.98
CA ILE A 25 -6.49 32.05 12.20
C ILE A 25 -7.99 32.01 12.51
N TRP A 26 -8.39 32.18 13.77
CA TRP A 26 -9.78 32.14 14.19
C TRP A 26 -10.59 33.33 13.67
N GLU A 27 -9.98 34.51 13.62
CA GLU A 27 -10.61 35.76 13.17
C GLU A 27 -10.45 36.01 11.67
N HIS A 28 -9.79 35.09 10.94
CA HIS A 28 -9.48 35.24 9.53
C HIS A 28 -10.74 35.30 8.65
N ASN A 29 -10.74 36.18 7.64
CA ASN A 29 -11.87 36.35 6.72
C ASN A 29 -12.19 35.12 5.86
N VAL A 30 -11.26 34.15 5.75
CA VAL A 30 -11.48 32.88 5.03
C VAL A 30 -12.74 32.15 5.47
N TRP A 31 -13.17 32.28 6.74
CA TRP A 31 -14.38 31.63 7.26
C TRP A 31 -15.66 32.10 6.56
N GLN A 32 -15.64 33.24 5.88
CA GLN A 32 -16.73 33.71 5.02
C GLN A 32 -16.88 32.87 3.74
N LEU A 33 -15.83 32.14 3.37
CA LEU A 33 -15.77 31.28 2.19
C LEU A 33 -16.19 29.85 2.50
N TYR A 34 -16.30 29.48 3.78
CA TYR A 34 -16.70 28.15 4.22
C TYR A 34 -18.20 27.94 4.08
N ASP A 35 -18.62 26.86 3.43
CA ASP A 35 -20.03 26.50 3.35
C ASP A 35 -20.46 25.74 4.60
N TRP A 36 -21.09 26.44 5.53
CA TRP A 36 -21.62 25.89 6.77
C TRP A 36 -22.73 24.86 6.57
N SER A 37 -23.42 24.88 5.42
CA SER A 37 -24.52 23.96 5.15
C SER A 37 -24.05 22.60 4.65
N SER A 38 -22.98 22.57 3.84
CA SER A 38 -22.35 21.35 3.35
C SER A 38 -21.15 20.89 4.19
N GLY A 39 -20.66 21.73 5.10
CA GLY A 39 -19.47 21.45 5.90
C GLY A 39 -18.21 21.33 5.04
N SER A 40 -18.12 22.11 3.96
CA SER A 40 -17.05 21.98 2.98
C SER A 40 -16.40 23.31 2.62
N TRP A 41 -15.11 23.25 2.30
CA TRP A 41 -14.39 24.34 1.66
C TRP A 41 -14.65 24.31 0.15
N PRO A 42 -14.72 25.47 -0.52
CA PRO A 42 -14.84 25.54 -1.96
C PRO A 42 -13.60 24.99 -2.64
N THR A 43 -13.78 24.47 -3.87
CA THR A 43 -12.71 23.74 -4.56
C THR A 43 -11.72 24.71 -5.20
N VAL A 44 -10.44 24.56 -4.84
CA VAL A 44 -9.33 25.28 -5.47
C VAL A 44 -8.90 24.54 -6.74
N PRO A 45 -8.74 25.20 -7.89
CA PRO A 45 -8.21 24.57 -9.10
C PRO A 45 -6.85 23.92 -8.82
N ARG A 46 -6.69 22.64 -9.15
CA ARG A 46 -5.36 21.99 -9.11
C ARG A 46 -4.45 22.59 -10.18
N GLY A 47 -3.15 22.60 -9.92
CA GLY A 47 -2.08 23.31 -10.65
C GLY A 47 -1.96 23.12 -12.16
N ASN A 48 -2.78 22.28 -12.81
CA ASN A 48 -2.80 22.21 -14.28
C ASN A 48 -3.43 23.44 -14.94
N GLU A 49 -4.12 24.31 -14.20
CA GLU A 49 -4.80 25.51 -14.75
C GLU A 49 -4.19 26.85 -14.30
N ILE A 50 -3.25 26.85 -13.35
CA ILE A 50 -2.46 28.04 -12.98
C ILE A 50 -1.07 27.79 -13.54
N GLY A 51 -0.76 28.37 -14.72
CA GLY A 51 0.45 28.12 -15.50
C GLY A 51 1.69 27.85 -14.63
N GLU A 52 2.01 26.57 -14.48
CA GLU A 52 3.26 26.15 -13.86
C GLU A 52 4.41 26.66 -14.72
N ALA A 53 5.44 27.16 -14.03
CA ALA A 53 6.74 27.33 -14.63
C ALA A 53 7.11 26.00 -15.31
N VAL A 54 7.45 26.11 -16.59
CA VAL A 54 7.82 25.03 -17.49
C VAL A 54 8.71 24.01 -16.78
N ASP A 55 8.21 22.78 -16.71
CA ASP A 55 8.93 21.51 -16.81
C ASP A 55 10.48 21.63 -16.74
N GLU A 56 11.03 21.64 -15.51
CA GLU A 56 12.47 21.55 -15.26
C GLU A 56 13.07 20.21 -15.74
N ALA A 57 12.25 19.26 -16.22
CA ALA A 57 12.72 18.04 -16.88
C ALA A 57 13.16 18.25 -18.35
N SER A 58 13.03 19.45 -18.92
CA SER A 58 13.22 19.69 -20.36
C SER A 58 14.48 20.45 -20.77
N VAL A 59 15.36 20.85 -19.84
CA VAL A 59 16.60 21.59 -20.19
C VAL A 59 17.84 20.74 -19.93
N HIS A 60 18.51 20.38 -21.02
CA HIS A 60 19.78 19.64 -21.16
C HIS A 60 19.74 18.10 -21.13
N ALA A 61 19.11 17.55 -22.16
CA ALA A 61 19.72 16.45 -22.91
C ALA A 61 20.97 16.96 -23.67
N GLU A 62 22.13 16.98 -23.01
CA GLU A 62 23.46 16.91 -23.64
C GLU A 62 24.54 16.97 -22.53
N TYR A 63 24.84 15.81 -21.93
CA TYR A 63 26.15 15.62 -21.30
C TYR A 63 26.98 14.72 -22.19
N HIS A 64 27.94 15.37 -22.86
CA HIS A 64 29.02 14.73 -23.58
C HIS A 64 29.84 13.86 -22.61
N LEU A 65 30.05 12.60 -22.99
CA LEU A 65 31.09 11.73 -22.44
C LEU A 65 32.42 12.49 -22.39
N LEU A 66 32.89 12.83 -21.19
CA LEU A 66 34.28 13.22 -20.96
C LEU A 66 34.95 12.15 -20.10
N GLN A 67 36.13 11.78 -20.58
CA GLN A 67 36.93 10.62 -20.23
C GLN A 67 37.36 10.61 -18.76
N GLU A 68 37.44 9.39 -18.23
CA GLU A 68 38.16 9.04 -17.00
C GLU A 68 39.59 9.60 -17.03
N GLU A 69 39.90 10.53 -16.12
CA GLU A 69 41.28 10.87 -15.78
C GLU A 69 41.75 9.99 -14.62
N ILE A 70 42.63 9.06 -14.96
CA ILE A 70 43.36 8.19 -14.03
C ILE A 70 44.44 9.05 -13.33
N ILE A 71 44.37 9.17 -12.00
CA ILE A 71 45.45 9.78 -11.20
C ILE A 71 46.27 8.64 -10.53
N PRO A 72 47.61 8.63 -10.66
CA PRO A 72 48.43 7.48 -10.30
C PRO A 72 48.70 7.39 -8.79
N VAL A 73 48.66 6.15 -8.30
CA VAL A 73 49.10 5.73 -6.97
C VAL A 73 50.61 5.87 -6.85
N ASN A 74 51.09 6.59 -5.83
CA ASN A 74 52.45 6.44 -5.34
C ASN A 74 52.41 6.09 -3.85
N ALA A 75 52.74 4.83 -3.59
CA ALA A 75 52.92 4.26 -2.27
C ALA A 75 54.29 4.62 -1.70
N SER A 76 54.32 5.16 -0.48
CA SER A 76 55.38 4.88 0.48
C SER A 76 55.05 5.44 1.87
N GLN A 77 54.84 4.51 2.82
CA GLN A 77 55.15 4.59 4.27
C GLN A 77 54.21 5.52 5.09
N LEU A 78 53.46 5.09 6.10
CA LEU A 78 53.80 4.23 7.23
C LEU A 78 52.51 3.70 7.90
N GLU A 79 52.63 2.55 8.57
CA GLU A 79 51.60 1.66 9.12
C GLU A 79 50.74 2.21 10.27
N GLY A 80 49.49 1.73 10.32
CA GLY A 80 48.82 1.30 11.57
C GLY A 80 47.74 2.22 12.15
N LEU A 81 46.48 1.95 11.80
CA LEU A 81 45.31 1.89 12.69
C LEU A 81 44.05 1.60 11.85
N ASP A 82 43.40 0.48 12.17
CA ASP A 82 42.24 -0.08 11.47
C ASP A 82 40.99 0.78 11.70
N SER A 83 40.50 1.46 10.66
CA SER A 83 39.18 2.10 10.62
C SER A 83 38.74 2.27 9.17
N GLU A 84 38.04 1.27 8.62
CA GLU A 84 37.35 1.42 7.35
C GLU A 84 36.02 2.15 7.58
N GLN A 85 36.00 3.39 7.09
CA GLN A 85 34.81 4.21 6.85
C GLN A 85 34.29 3.85 5.45
N ASP A 86 33.12 3.25 5.38
CA ASP A 86 32.34 3.14 4.14
C ASP A 86 31.51 4.42 3.95
N GLU A 87 31.55 4.94 2.72
CA GLU A 87 30.85 6.14 2.28
C GLU A 87 29.33 5.87 2.20
N GLU A 88 28.56 6.54 3.08
CA GLU A 88 27.10 6.54 3.07
C GLU A 88 26.55 7.44 1.95
N GLU A 89 26.00 6.86 0.89
CA GLU A 89 24.98 7.52 0.08
C GLU A 89 23.63 7.47 0.82
N ALA A 90 23.30 8.60 1.44
CA ALA A 90 22.07 8.82 2.20
C ALA A 90 20.83 8.95 1.28
N TYR A 91 20.04 7.88 1.19
CA TYR A 91 18.63 7.95 0.82
C TYR A 91 17.77 7.48 1.99
N SER A 92 17.27 8.45 2.77
CA SER A 92 16.44 8.22 3.95
C SER A 92 14.99 7.90 3.56
N ASP A 93 14.66 6.62 3.50
CA ASP A 93 13.28 6.13 3.43
C ASP A 93 13.05 5.22 4.65
N GLU A 94 12.99 5.84 5.85
CA GLU A 94 12.67 5.13 7.10
C GLU A 94 11.18 4.78 7.17
N GLU A 95 10.79 3.72 6.48
CA GLU A 95 9.65 2.90 6.88
C GLU A 95 10.15 1.65 7.61
N ASP A 96 10.52 1.83 8.87
CA ASP A 96 10.79 0.74 9.80
C ASP A 96 9.53 -0.07 10.09
N GLU A 97 9.39 -1.18 9.36
CA GLU A 97 8.44 -2.25 9.68
C GLU A 97 9.10 -3.61 9.41
N ASP A 98 10.29 -3.79 9.98
CA ASP A 98 10.93 -5.08 10.11
C ASP A 98 10.67 -5.63 11.51
N THR A 99 9.78 -6.61 11.59
CA THR A 99 10.21 -7.91 12.11
C THR A 99 9.35 -8.96 11.44
N ASP A 100 9.99 -9.92 10.78
CA ASP A 100 9.42 -11.24 10.45
C ASP A 100 9.17 -12.07 11.74
N SER A 101 8.72 -11.40 12.81
CA SER A 101 8.19 -12.05 13.98
C SER A 101 6.71 -12.31 13.74
N VAL A 102 6.28 -13.47 14.21
CA VAL A 102 4.92 -13.95 14.47
C VAL A 102 3.86 -12.89 14.86
N PHE A 103 4.25 -11.67 15.25
CA PHE A 103 3.35 -10.59 15.64
C PHE A 103 3.22 -9.55 14.51
N SER A 104 2.22 -9.75 13.66
CA SER A 104 1.71 -8.75 12.70
C SER A 104 1.47 -7.43 13.43
N TYR A 105 2.08 -6.34 12.97
CA TYR A 105 1.63 -4.99 13.33
C TYR A 105 0.14 -4.88 13.00
N ASP A 106 -0.62 -4.40 13.98
CA ASP A 106 -2.05 -4.20 13.85
C ASP A 106 -2.31 -3.01 12.91
N GLU A 107 -2.72 -3.25 11.67
CA GLU A 107 -3.61 -2.30 10.97
C GLU A 107 -4.88 -2.22 11.84
N VAL A 108 -4.91 -1.24 12.74
CA VAL A 108 -6.08 -0.94 13.56
C VAL A 108 -7.18 -0.50 12.59
N ASP A 109 -8.28 -1.26 12.53
CA ASP A 109 -9.54 -0.77 11.99
C ASP A 109 -9.89 0.48 12.81
N ARG A 110 -9.50 1.67 12.30
CA ARG A 110 -10.26 2.87 12.62
C ARG A 110 -11.63 2.63 12.01
N GLU A 111 -12.58 2.21 12.83
CA GLU A 111 -13.98 2.46 12.54
C GLU A 111 -14.10 3.94 12.15
N ASN A 112 -14.38 4.19 10.87
CA ASN A 112 -14.75 5.48 10.30
C ASN A 112 -13.98 6.71 10.85
N SER A 113 -12.74 6.90 10.42
CA SER A 113 -12.35 8.26 10.02
C SER A 113 -12.33 8.27 8.50
N GLU A 114 -13.34 8.92 7.95
CA GLU A 114 -13.60 9.21 6.55
C GLU A 114 -12.42 9.99 5.93
N PHE A 115 -11.32 9.30 5.67
CA PHE A 115 -10.31 9.66 4.68
C PHE A 115 -9.99 8.39 3.91
N ALA A 116 -11.02 7.88 3.24
CA ALA A 116 -10.81 6.98 2.13
C ALA A 116 -9.91 7.70 1.14
N ASP A 117 -8.80 7.07 0.77
CA ASP A 117 -7.99 7.47 -0.37
C ASP A 117 -8.79 7.14 -1.65
N ASN A 118 -9.83 7.94 -1.87
CA ASN A 118 -10.81 7.82 -2.93
C ASN A 118 -10.27 8.39 -4.25
N GLN A 119 -9.04 8.03 -4.62
CA GLN A 119 -8.56 8.31 -5.98
C GLN A 119 -9.27 7.48 -7.05
N ALA A 120 -9.96 6.39 -6.67
CA ALA A 120 -10.76 5.58 -7.59
C ALA A 120 -12.23 6.01 -7.70
N GLU A 121 -12.73 6.89 -6.83
CA GLU A 121 -14.07 7.48 -6.95
C GLU A 121 -14.06 8.89 -7.58
N ALA A 122 -12.90 9.53 -7.70
CA ALA A 122 -12.75 10.79 -8.43
C ALA A 122 -13.06 10.66 -9.94
N ASP A 123 -12.94 9.47 -10.52
CA ASP A 123 -13.21 9.23 -11.96
C ASP A 123 -14.64 8.77 -12.25
N ARG A 124 -15.50 8.57 -11.23
CA ARG A 124 -16.94 8.38 -11.45
C ARG A 124 -17.67 9.70 -11.22
N SER A 125 -17.67 10.54 -12.27
CA SER A 125 -18.81 11.35 -12.72
C SER A 125 -19.94 11.56 -11.69
N HIS A 126 -19.65 12.26 -10.61
CA HIS A 126 -20.63 12.92 -9.77
C HIS A 126 -20.25 14.40 -9.80
N HIS A 127 -20.74 15.11 -10.81
CA HIS A 127 -20.81 16.57 -10.81
C HIS A 127 -21.82 16.99 -9.71
N GLY A 128 -21.43 16.85 -8.45
CA GLY A 128 -21.96 17.70 -7.40
C GLY A 128 -21.48 19.12 -7.71
N ASN A 129 -22.39 20.10 -7.70
CA ASN A 129 -22.08 21.51 -7.89
C ASN A 129 -21.20 22.03 -6.74
N TYR A 130 -19.93 21.64 -6.70
CA TYR A 130 -18.93 22.33 -5.89
C TYR A 130 -18.64 23.65 -6.57
N SER A 131 -18.84 24.75 -5.86
CA SER A 131 -18.46 26.08 -6.35
C SER A 131 -16.93 26.11 -6.47
N ILE A 132 -16.43 26.13 -7.70
CA ILE A 132 -15.00 26.30 -7.98
C ILE A 132 -14.63 27.75 -7.63
N MET A 133 -13.61 27.93 -6.80
CA MET A 133 -13.05 29.26 -6.54
C MET A 133 -12.37 29.79 -7.80
N ARG A 134 -13.06 30.69 -8.51
CA ARG A 134 -12.52 31.40 -9.69
C ARG A 134 -12.12 32.84 -9.41
N ASP A 135 -12.55 33.40 -8.28
CA ASP A 135 -12.23 34.78 -7.92
C ASP A 135 -10.82 34.88 -7.34
N GLU A 136 -9.98 35.73 -7.93
CA GLU A 136 -8.57 35.91 -7.55
C GLU A 136 -8.42 36.42 -6.11
N SER A 137 -9.33 37.28 -5.64
CA SER A 137 -9.32 37.81 -4.28
C SER A 137 -9.62 36.72 -3.24
N ASN A 138 -10.61 35.89 -3.49
CA ASN A 138 -10.94 34.74 -2.66
C ASN A 138 -9.81 33.70 -2.64
N MET A 139 -9.16 33.47 -3.78
CA MET A 139 -7.99 32.59 -3.88
C MET A 139 -6.79 33.11 -3.08
N ALA A 140 -6.48 34.40 -3.19
CA ALA A 140 -5.41 35.03 -2.42
C ALA A 140 -5.68 34.93 -0.90
N THR A 141 -6.92 35.18 -0.49
CA THR A 141 -7.37 35.04 0.90
C THR A 141 -7.21 33.61 1.42
N PHE A 142 -7.54 32.61 0.59
CA PHE A 142 -7.40 31.20 0.96
C PHE A 142 -5.93 30.77 1.05
N ILE A 143 -5.08 31.23 0.12
CA ILE A 143 -3.63 30.98 0.15
C ILE A 143 -3.02 31.60 1.41
N GLU A 144 -3.32 32.87 1.70
CA GLU A 144 -2.87 33.56 2.91
C GLU A 144 -3.20 32.77 4.18
N PHE A 145 -4.45 32.29 4.29
CA PHE A 145 -4.85 31.43 5.40
C PHE A 145 -4.01 30.14 5.51
N LEU A 146 -3.74 29.45 4.39
CA LEU A 146 -2.91 28.25 4.39
C LEU A 146 -1.47 28.55 4.82
N GLU A 147 -0.91 29.69 4.42
CA GLU A 147 0.42 30.11 4.87
C GLU A 147 0.45 30.39 6.38
N LEU A 148 -0.56 31.07 6.92
CA LEU A 148 -0.71 31.33 8.36
C LEU A 148 -0.90 30.03 9.15
N LEU A 149 -1.70 29.10 8.63
CA LEU A 149 -1.88 27.77 9.22
C LEU A 149 -0.56 26.98 9.21
N TYR A 150 0.20 27.05 8.12
CA TYR A 150 1.52 26.44 8.04
C TYR A 150 2.48 27.04 9.07
N GLN A 151 2.50 28.36 9.25
CA GLN A 151 3.29 29.02 10.29
C GLN A 151 2.90 28.56 11.70
N LEU A 152 1.62 28.40 11.99
CA LEU A 152 1.15 27.84 13.26
C LEU A 152 1.67 26.42 13.47
N CYS A 153 1.51 25.55 12.47
CA CYS A 153 1.99 24.17 12.51
C CYS A 153 3.51 24.10 12.72
N LEU A 154 4.28 24.97 12.06
CA LEU A 154 5.72 25.09 12.23
C LEU A 154 6.09 25.55 13.65
N THR A 155 5.40 26.56 14.19
CA THR A 155 5.62 27.07 15.55
C THR A 155 5.36 25.99 16.59
N ILE A 156 4.29 25.21 16.42
CA ILE A 156 3.96 24.06 17.28
C ILE A 156 5.05 22.98 17.20
N SER A 157 5.56 22.70 16.00
CA SER A 157 6.58 21.67 15.74
C SER A 157 7.98 22.06 16.20
N THR A 158 8.28 23.36 16.30
CA THR A 158 9.60 23.90 16.68
C THR A 158 9.63 24.53 18.07
N LYS A 159 8.56 24.37 18.87
CA LYS A 159 8.51 24.87 20.24
C LYS A 159 9.46 24.11 21.15
N ARG A 160 10.42 24.81 21.77
CA ARG A 160 11.37 24.22 22.72
C ARG A 160 10.70 23.84 24.05
N PHE A 161 11.23 22.82 24.70
CA PHE A 161 10.79 22.41 26.04
C PHE A 161 11.09 23.50 27.09
N ASN A 162 10.12 23.76 27.97
CA ASN A 162 10.31 24.62 29.14
C ASN A 162 10.89 23.77 30.27
N GLU A 163 11.99 24.23 30.88
CA GLU A 163 12.66 23.53 31.99
C GLU A 163 13.03 22.06 31.66
N GLY A 164 13.25 21.76 30.38
CA GLY A 164 13.54 20.40 29.92
C GLY A 164 12.37 19.41 30.02
N ARG A 165 11.13 19.87 30.26
CA ARG A 165 9.93 19.02 30.32
C ARG A 165 9.28 18.90 28.95
N PRO A 166 9.24 17.71 28.32
CA PRO A 166 8.66 17.57 26.98
C PRO A 166 7.16 17.93 26.92
N SER A 167 6.41 17.58 27.98
CA SER A 167 4.98 17.87 28.14
C SER A 167 4.64 19.36 28.26
N SER A 168 5.63 20.25 28.32
CA SER A 168 5.38 21.70 28.26
C SER A 168 5.04 22.20 26.85
N THR A 169 5.23 21.37 25.82
CA THR A 169 4.90 21.72 24.43
C THR A 169 3.54 21.18 24.07
N LEU A 170 2.80 21.93 23.25
CA LEU A 170 1.42 21.57 22.88
C LEU A 170 1.39 20.22 22.17
N LEU A 171 2.33 19.98 21.26
CA LEU A 171 2.34 18.80 20.42
C LEU A 171 2.65 17.53 21.21
N VAL A 172 3.64 17.55 22.10
CA VAL A 172 3.98 16.39 22.95
C VAL A 172 2.87 16.15 23.98
N PHE A 173 2.32 17.21 24.57
CA PHE A 173 1.16 17.10 25.46
C PHE A 173 -0.04 16.46 24.76
N PHE A 174 -0.37 16.94 23.57
CA PHE A 174 -1.44 16.37 22.74
C PHE A 174 -1.16 14.92 22.34
N SER A 175 0.08 14.57 21.99
CA SER A 175 0.42 13.17 21.71
C SER A 175 0.15 12.26 22.90
N GLY A 176 0.33 12.73 24.14
CA GLY A 176 -0.03 11.97 25.33
C GLY A 176 -1.53 11.71 25.44
N ILE A 177 -2.37 12.64 24.99
CA ILE A 177 -3.84 12.48 24.96
C ILE A 177 -4.25 11.39 23.97
N LEU A 178 -3.52 11.24 22.85
CA LEU A 178 -3.76 10.17 21.88
C LEU A 178 -3.47 8.77 22.46
N GLY A 179 -2.83 8.68 23.62
CA GLY A 179 -2.63 7.44 24.35
C GLY A 179 -3.83 6.96 25.18
N PHE A 180 -4.96 7.67 25.15
CA PHE A 180 -6.19 7.25 25.85
C PHE A 180 -7.18 6.56 24.92
N SER A 181 -8.01 5.66 25.47
CA SER A 181 -9.19 5.12 24.80
C SER A 181 -10.19 6.24 24.48
N GLN A 182 -11.06 6.02 23.49
CA GLN A 182 -12.05 7.02 23.06
C GLN A 182 -13.01 7.45 24.19
N ASP A 183 -13.28 6.55 25.14
CA ASP A 183 -14.08 6.82 26.33
C ASP A 183 -13.25 7.33 27.53
N CYS A 184 -11.95 7.56 27.33
CA CYS A 184 -10.98 8.03 28.31
C CYS A 184 -10.87 7.17 29.58
N LYS A 185 -11.26 5.89 29.52
CA LYS A 185 -11.23 5.00 30.70
C LYS A 185 -9.92 4.23 30.85
N HIS A 186 -9.22 3.98 29.75
CA HIS A 186 -8.02 3.14 29.74
C HIS A 186 -6.92 3.75 28.87
N PHE A 187 -5.67 3.38 29.15
CA PHE A 187 -4.55 3.69 28.28
C PHE A 187 -4.50 2.69 27.12
N LEU A 188 -4.18 3.18 25.93
CA LEU A 188 -3.90 2.36 24.77
C LEU A 188 -2.63 1.55 24.98
N LEU A 189 -2.60 0.36 24.38
CA LEU A 189 -1.39 -0.45 24.29
C LEU A 189 -0.36 0.24 23.38
N ALA A 190 0.92 -0.04 23.57
CA ALA A 190 2.01 0.53 22.80
C ALA A 190 1.81 0.30 21.30
N ARG A 191 1.35 -0.88 20.87
CA ARG A 191 1.03 -1.16 19.45
C ARG A 191 -0.11 -0.31 18.88
N GLN A 192 -1.03 0.15 19.73
CA GLN A 192 -2.16 1.01 19.33
C GLN A 192 -1.75 2.49 19.37
N PHE A 193 -0.85 2.85 20.28
CA PHE A 193 -0.40 4.22 20.47
C PHE A 193 0.69 4.64 19.46
N CYS A 194 1.66 3.77 19.18
CA CYS A 194 2.78 4.07 18.27
C CYS A 194 2.35 4.56 16.87
N PRO A 195 1.28 4.03 16.24
CA PRO A 195 0.78 4.56 14.97
C PRO A 195 0.40 6.05 15.00
N TYR A 196 -0.12 6.55 16.13
CA TYR A 196 -0.38 7.99 16.29
C TYR A 196 0.91 8.81 16.31
N LEU A 197 1.93 8.33 17.04
CA LEU A 197 3.25 8.95 17.05
C LEU A 197 3.88 8.95 15.66
N SER A 198 3.82 7.84 14.92
CA SER A 198 4.34 7.74 13.55
C SER A 198 3.68 8.77 12.62
N GLY A 199 2.36 8.95 12.71
CA GLY A 199 1.65 9.97 11.93
C GLY A 199 2.12 11.39 12.26
N LEU A 200 2.28 11.71 13.54
CA LEU A 200 2.79 13.03 13.97
C LEU A 200 4.25 13.25 13.56
N ILE A 201 5.09 12.23 13.64
CA ILE A 201 6.50 12.29 13.18
C ILE A 201 6.55 12.56 11.68
N TYR A 202 5.75 11.84 10.89
CA TYR A 202 5.69 12.01 9.44
C TYR A 202 5.28 13.44 9.06
N ILE A 203 4.19 13.95 9.65
CA ILE A 203 3.71 15.32 9.38
C ILE A 203 4.77 16.37 9.76
N GLN A 204 5.43 16.22 10.91
CA GLN A 204 6.51 17.14 11.31
C GLN A 204 7.70 17.09 10.35
N ARG A 205 8.11 15.90 9.88
CA ARG A 205 9.18 15.78 8.88
C ARG A 205 8.83 16.56 7.62
N LEU A 206 7.59 16.44 7.11
CA LEU A 206 7.13 17.21 5.96
C LEU A 206 7.16 18.72 6.20
N ILE A 207 6.63 19.18 7.35
CA ILE A 207 6.61 20.61 7.71
C ILE A 207 8.04 21.17 7.80
N LEU A 208 8.98 20.43 8.41
CA LEU A 208 10.35 20.88 8.58
C LEU A 208 11.14 20.85 7.27
N VAL A 209 10.90 19.87 6.41
CA VAL A 209 11.50 19.80 5.07
C VAL A 209 10.99 20.95 4.21
N GLU A 210 9.69 21.22 4.20
CA GLU A 210 9.13 22.39 3.49
C GLU A 210 9.69 23.70 4.06
N ARG A 211 9.97 23.77 5.37
CA ARG A 211 10.61 24.95 5.97
C ARG A 211 12.05 25.14 5.51
N ALA A 212 12.76 24.03 5.29
CA ALA A 212 14.15 24.04 4.88
C ALA A 212 14.30 24.33 3.38
N LEU A 213 13.44 23.73 2.54
CA LEU A 213 13.51 23.76 1.09
C LEU A 213 12.13 24.04 0.47
N PRO A 214 11.55 25.22 0.71
CA PRO A 214 10.20 25.54 0.27
C PRO A 214 10.11 25.54 -1.26
N LEU A 215 9.14 24.82 -1.81
CA LEU A 215 9.01 24.69 -3.27
C LEU A 215 8.59 26.02 -3.90
N ARG A 216 7.82 26.83 -3.17
CA ARG A 216 7.29 28.14 -3.57
C ARG A 216 7.54 29.15 -2.47
N GLU A 217 7.51 30.44 -2.82
CA GLU A 217 7.53 31.50 -1.82
C GLU A 217 6.24 31.51 -0.99
N TYR A 218 6.36 31.76 0.31
CA TYR A 218 5.24 32.04 1.20
C TYR A 218 5.24 33.53 1.54
N ARG A 219 4.38 34.30 0.87
CA ARG A 219 4.39 35.77 0.89
C ARG A 219 3.89 36.35 2.20
N ALA A 220 2.81 35.79 2.76
CA ALA A 220 2.17 36.28 3.98
C ALA A 220 3.09 36.11 5.20
N ILE A 221 3.94 35.08 5.19
CA ILE A 221 4.83 34.74 6.31
C ILE A 221 6.32 35.00 6.01
N GLY A 222 6.62 35.55 4.83
CA GLY A 222 7.95 36.02 4.44
C GLY A 222 9.00 34.91 4.28
N ILE A 223 8.61 33.71 3.85
CA ILE A 223 9.56 32.63 3.56
C ILE A 223 9.87 32.61 2.06
N PRO A 224 11.11 32.83 1.63
CA PRO A 224 11.47 32.80 0.22
C PRO A 224 11.46 31.37 -0.32
N GLN A 225 11.27 31.23 -1.64
CA GLN A 225 11.45 29.96 -2.35
C GLN A 225 12.88 29.42 -2.18
N ARG A 226 13.05 28.09 -2.19
CA ARG A 226 14.36 27.44 -2.11
C ARG A 226 15.31 27.93 -3.21
N SER A 227 16.58 28.04 -2.85
CA SER A 227 17.66 28.30 -3.81
C SER A 227 17.99 27.03 -4.60
N TYR A 228 18.47 27.16 -5.85
CA TYR A 228 19.02 26.03 -6.61
C TYR A 228 20.43 25.62 -6.13
N VAL A 229 21.10 26.49 -5.37
CA VAL A 229 22.42 26.23 -4.79
C VAL A 229 22.35 26.08 -3.27
N ASN A 230 23.25 25.27 -2.71
CA ASN A 230 23.41 25.04 -1.27
C ASN A 230 22.17 24.48 -0.57
N GLN A 231 21.37 23.68 -1.28
CA GLN A 231 20.16 23.05 -0.71
C GLN A 231 20.49 22.13 0.48
N LEU A 232 21.63 21.42 0.42
CA LEU A 232 22.08 20.57 1.52
C LEU A 232 22.36 21.38 2.79
N ASP A 233 23.01 22.54 2.67
CA ASP A 233 23.29 23.40 3.82
C ASP A 233 22.01 23.97 4.43
N GLN A 234 21.05 24.35 3.59
CA GLN A 234 19.72 24.80 4.03
C GLN A 234 18.98 23.69 4.78
N LEU A 235 18.98 22.47 4.23
CA LEU A 235 18.42 21.30 4.89
C LEU A 235 19.09 21.02 6.23
N ASN A 236 20.42 21.00 6.27
CA ASN A 236 21.20 20.72 7.48
C ASN A 236 20.93 21.75 8.58
N SER A 237 20.74 23.03 8.24
CA SER A 237 20.43 24.08 9.23
C SER A 237 19.14 23.82 10.03
N ILE A 238 18.15 23.18 9.40
CA ILE A 238 16.89 22.78 10.04
C ILE A 238 17.02 21.39 10.67
N ARG A 239 17.61 20.43 9.94
CA ARG A 239 17.81 19.05 10.39
C ARG A 239 18.58 18.98 11.70
N GLU A 240 19.74 19.63 11.75
CA GLU A 240 20.64 19.57 12.91
C GLU A 240 20.02 20.21 14.15
N ARG A 241 19.15 21.19 13.95
CA ARG A 241 18.50 21.91 15.03
C ARG A 241 17.27 21.17 15.59
N TYR A 242 16.43 20.60 14.73
CA TYR A 242 15.09 20.13 15.11
C TYR A 242 14.85 18.63 14.90
N MET A 243 15.64 17.97 14.05
CA MET A 243 15.36 16.60 13.59
C MET A 243 16.33 15.56 14.17
N ILE A 244 17.41 15.98 14.82
CA ILE A 244 18.37 15.07 15.46
C ILE A 244 17.83 14.54 16.80
N ALA A 245 18.10 13.27 17.07
CA ALA A 245 17.78 12.61 18.33
C ALA A 245 18.44 13.31 19.53
N GLY A 246 17.72 13.38 20.66
CA GLY A 246 18.21 14.02 21.89
C GLY A 246 18.05 15.55 21.93
N THR A 247 17.54 16.18 20.88
CA THR A 247 17.20 17.61 20.91
C THR A 247 15.95 17.88 21.78
N GLN A 248 15.82 19.10 22.32
CA GLN A 248 14.70 19.50 23.17
C GLN A 248 13.48 19.98 22.37
N TYR A 249 13.17 19.26 21.29
CA TYR A 249 12.08 19.58 20.36
C TYR A 249 11.10 18.41 20.19
N PRO A 250 9.82 18.70 19.86
CA PRO A 250 8.76 17.69 19.80
C PRO A 250 9.09 16.46 18.94
N LEU A 251 9.72 16.66 17.78
CA LEU A 251 10.05 15.56 16.86
C LEU A 251 10.99 14.52 17.50
N ALA A 252 12.03 14.98 18.20
CA ALA A 252 12.98 14.09 18.86
C ALA A 252 12.32 13.30 20.01
N GLU A 253 11.49 13.95 20.83
CA GLU A 253 10.74 13.29 21.90
C GLU A 253 9.77 12.24 21.35
N MET A 254 8.98 12.59 20.33
CA MET A 254 8.02 11.63 19.75
C MET A 254 8.72 10.44 19.10
N THR A 255 9.87 10.66 18.49
CA THR A 255 10.71 9.57 17.95
C THR A 255 11.17 8.64 19.08
N SER A 256 11.72 9.21 20.16
CA SER A 256 12.12 8.46 21.35
C SER A 256 10.95 7.67 21.98
N LEU A 257 9.78 8.30 22.12
CA LEU A 257 8.57 7.65 22.66
C LEU A 257 8.09 6.51 21.76
N ARG A 258 8.12 6.69 20.43
CA ARG A 258 7.75 5.66 19.46
C ARG A 258 8.71 4.48 19.55
N ASP A 259 10.01 4.73 19.63
CA ASP A 259 11.01 3.66 19.66
C ASP A 259 10.98 2.90 21.00
N PHE A 260 10.72 3.60 22.10
CA PHE A 260 10.41 2.97 23.39
C PHE A 260 9.13 2.11 23.31
N GLY A 261 8.06 2.65 22.73
CA GLY A 261 6.80 1.93 22.53
C GLY A 261 6.95 0.69 21.65
N ARG A 262 7.77 0.74 20.59
CA ARG A 262 8.11 -0.42 19.74
C ARG A 262 8.75 -1.54 20.56
N ASN A 263 9.66 -1.21 21.48
CA ASN A 263 10.27 -2.21 22.36
C ASN A 263 9.25 -2.84 23.31
N ILE A 264 8.33 -2.05 23.89
CA ILE A 264 7.25 -2.56 24.73
C ILE A 264 6.33 -3.47 23.92
N ALA A 265 5.93 -3.06 22.72
CA ALA A 265 4.99 -3.78 21.87
C ALA A 265 5.43 -5.23 21.58
N ARG A 266 6.75 -5.51 21.57
CA ARG A 266 7.31 -6.87 21.43
C ARG A 266 6.95 -7.82 22.59
N THR A 267 6.61 -7.27 23.75
CA THR A 267 6.25 -8.02 24.96
C THR A 267 4.76 -7.95 25.29
N GLU A 268 3.98 -7.18 24.53
CA GLU A 268 2.54 -7.09 24.74
C GLU A 268 1.84 -8.38 24.30
N PRO A 269 0.78 -8.82 25.01
CA PRO A 269 0.02 -10.00 24.62
C PRO A 269 -0.57 -9.81 23.22
N PRO A 270 -0.77 -10.84 22.38
CA PRO A 270 -1.34 -10.67 21.04
C PRO A 270 -2.66 -9.88 21.05
N SER A 271 -2.91 -9.09 20.00
CA SER A 271 -4.16 -8.34 19.86
C SER A 271 -5.38 -9.26 19.70
N ILE A 272 -5.14 -10.48 19.24
CA ILE A 272 -6.12 -11.54 19.09
C ILE A 272 -5.60 -12.76 19.85
N LEU A 273 -6.34 -13.17 20.89
CA LEU A 273 -6.03 -14.37 21.65
C LEU A 273 -6.92 -15.51 21.21
N PHE A 274 -6.31 -16.59 20.72
CA PHE A 274 -7.00 -17.84 20.45
C PHE A 274 -6.83 -18.81 21.62
N SER A 275 -7.90 -19.49 21.98
CA SER A 275 -7.83 -20.67 22.84
C SER A 275 -8.12 -21.92 22.03
N TRP A 276 -7.50 -23.02 22.42
CA TRP A 276 -7.60 -24.31 21.74
C TRP A 276 -8.37 -25.30 22.62
N SER A 277 -9.07 -26.24 21.98
CA SER A 277 -9.48 -27.47 22.66
C SER A 277 -8.27 -28.36 22.96
N ASP A 278 -8.41 -29.25 23.94
CA ASP A 278 -7.34 -30.14 24.39
C ASP A 278 -6.84 -31.06 23.27
N ASP A 279 -7.73 -31.47 22.37
CA ASP A 279 -7.42 -32.26 21.17
C ASP A 279 -6.79 -31.45 20.03
N GLY A 280 -6.76 -30.12 20.14
CA GLY A 280 -6.25 -29.23 19.09
C GLY A 280 -7.14 -29.15 17.84
N GLU A 281 -8.39 -29.62 17.86
CA GLU A 281 -9.27 -29.60 16.68
C GLU A 281 -10.17 -28.37 16.61
N ILE A 282 -10.25 -27.55 17.67
CA ILE A 282 -11.13 -26.37 17.75
C ILE A 282 -10.35 -25.14 18.21
N VAL A 283 -10.38 -24.09 17.39
CA VAL A 283 -9.95 -22.73 17.73
C VAL A 283 -11.15 -21.92 18.23
N ARG A 284 -10.98 -21.18 19.33
CA ARG A 284 -11.97 -20.25 19.85
C ARG A 284 -11.42 -18.82 19.94
N TYR A 285 -12.23 -17.86 19.52
CA TYR A 285 -11.95 -16.43 19.59
C TYR A 285 -13.22 -15.66 19.97
N GLY A 286 -13.26 -15.10 21.17
CA GLY A 286 -14.48 -14.48 21.69
C GLY A 286 -15.65 -15.47 21.73
N ASP A 287 -16.74 -15.13 21.04
CA ASP A 287 -17.93 -15.98 20.85
C ASP A 287 -17.81 -16.96 19.68
N PHE A 288 -16.78 -16.82 18.85
CA PHE A 288 -16.58 -17.62 17.64
C PHE A 288 -15.79 -18.90 17.93
N GLN A 289 -16.26 -20.02 17.37
CA GLN A 289 -15.57 -21.31 17.40
C GLN A 289 -15.42 -21.87 16.00
N LEU A 290 -14.23 -22.36 15.68
CA LEU A 290 -13.87 -22.89 14.37
C LEU A 290 -13.20 -24.25 14.52
N THR A 291 -13.78 -25.28 13.90
CA THR A 291 -13.17 -26.61 13.83
C THR A 291 -12.17 -26.66 12.68
N MET A 292 -11.13 -27.49 12.80
CA MET A 292 -10.15 -27.68 11.71
C MET A 292 -10.80 -28.26 10.46
N GLU A 293 -11.85 -29.07 10.60
CA GLU A 293 -12.68 -29.52 9.47
C GLU A 293 -13.27 -28.34 8.69
N LYS A 294 -13.93 -27.39 9.37
CA LYS A 294 -14.49 -26.19 8.72
C LYS A 294 -13.40 -25.27 8.18
N PHE A 295 -12.25 -25.18 8.83
CA PHE A 295 -11.13 -24.39 8.32
C PHE A 295 -10.65 -24.92 6.96
N ARG A 296 -10.47 -26.24 6.84
CA ARG A 296 -10.02 -26.91 5.60
C ARG A 296 -11.01 -26.75 4.43
N GLN A 297 -12.28 -26.44 4.71
CA GLN A 297 -13.27 -26.18 3.67
C GLN A 297 -13.08 -24.84 2.94
N ILE A 298 -12.38 -23.85 3.51
CA ILE A 298 -12.17 -22.56 2.83
C ILE A 298 -11.26 -22.68 1.59
N PRO A 299 -10.08 -23.31 1.67
CA PRO A 299 -9.30 -23.60 0.46
C PRO A 299 -10.10 -24.40 -0.59
N ASP A 300 -10.83 -25.43 -0.16
CA ASP A 300 -11.65 -26.24 -1.06
C ASP A 300 -12.76 -25.41 -1.73
N TYR A 301 -13.41 -24.52 -0.99
CA TYR A 301 -14.41 -23.59 -1.54
C TYR A 301 -13.86 -22.81 -2.72
N PHE A 302 -12.70 -22.17 -2.56
CA PHE A 302 -12.10 -21.39 -3.64
C PHE A 302 -11.68 -22.26 -4.81
N ILE A 303 -11.08 -23.42 -4.56
CA ILE A 303 -10.60 -24.33 -5.60
C ILE A 303 -11.78 -24.90 -6.40
N SER A 304 -12.78 -25.47 -5.72
CA SER A 304 -13.96 -26.09 -6.34
C SER A 304 -14.76 -25.06 -7.15
N ARG A 305 -14.95 -23.84 -6.64
CA ARG A 305 -15.60 -22.76 -7.41
C ARG A 305 -14.77 -22.30 -8.60
N ALA A 306 -13.44 -22.24 -8.46
CA ALA A 306 -12.56 -21.89 -9.57
C ALA A 306 -12.61 -22.94 -10.69
N GLU A 307 -12.62 -24.24 -10.34
CA GLU A 307 -12.80 -25.35 -11.29
C GLU A 307 -14.14 -25.21 -12.04
N GLU A 308 -15.25 -25.07 -11.32
CA GLU A 308 -16.59 -24.92 -11.93
C GLU A 308 -16.69 -23.75 -12.91
N ILE A 309 -16.09 -22.61 -12.57
CA ILE A 309 -16.10 -21.42 -13.44
C ILE A 309 -15.15 -21.63 -14.62
N CYS A 310 -13.95 -22.17 -14.39
CA CYS A 310 -12.97 -22.44 -15.42
C CYS A 310 -13.51 -23.42 -16.47
N ASP A 311 -14.14 -24.52 -16.06
CA ASP A 311 -14.75 -25.50 -16.96
C ASP A 311 -15.80 -24.85 -17.88
N LYS A 312 -16.63 -23.95 -17.34
CA LYS A 312 -17.61 -23.19 -18.13
C LYS A 312 -16.94 -22.22 -19.10
N LEU A 313 -15.84 -21.59 -18.69
CA LEU A 313 -15.09 -20.64 -19.51
C LEU A 313 -14.27 -21.30 -20.63
N MET A 314 -14.04 -22.61 -20.53
CA MET A 314 -13.28 -23.42 -21.50
C MET A 314 -14.13 -24.04 -22.61
N PHE A 315 -15.46 -23.89 -22.59
CA PHE A 315 -16.37 -24.41 -23.64
C PHE A 315 -16.12 -25.90 -23.98
N ASP A 316 -16.04 -26.74 -22.95
CA ASP A 316 -15.79 -28.19 -23.05
C ASP A 316 -14.40 -28.59 -23.59
N ILE A 317 -13.50 -27.63 -23.83
CA ILE A 317 -12.10 -27.93 -24.14
C ILE A 317 -11.44 -28.50 -22.89
N LYS A 318 -10.89 -29.71 -23.02
CA LYS A 318 -10.13 -30.39 -21.98
C LYS A 318 -8.71 -30.65 -22.50
N PRO A 319 -7.76 -29.73 -22.25
CA PRO A 319 -6.38 -29.97 -22.63
C PRO A 319 -5.80 -31.13 -21.80
N ASP A 320 -4.98 -31.97 -22.41
CA ASP A 320 -4.17 -32.95 -21.69
C ASP A 320 -2.95 -32.21 -21.11
N ILE A 321 -2.94 -32.04 -19.80
CA ILE A 321 -1.96 -31.19 -19.11
C ILE A 321 -0.97 -32.10 -18.37
N ASP A 322 0.25 -32.20 -18.91
CA ASP A 322 1.39 -32.76 -18.17
C ASP A 322 2.28 -31.62 -17.67
N LEU A 323 2.07 -31.19 -16.41
CA LEU A 323 2.89 -30.16 -15.79
C LEU A 323 4.35 -30.61 -15.63
N ALA A 324 4.64 -31.92 -15.52
CA ALA A 324 6.00 -32.42 -15.34
C ALA A 324 6.84 -32.31 -16.63
N ALA A 325 6.20 -32.35 -17.80
CA ALA A 325 6.85 -32.12 -19.08
C ALA A 325 7.11 -30.63 -19.38
N MET A 326 6.42 -29.71 -18.69
CA MET A 326 6.52 -28.27 -18.95
C MET A 326 7.92 -27.74 -18.64
N LYS A 327 8.41 -26.88 -19.54
CA LYS A 327 9.67 -26.15 -19.37
C LYS A 327 9.43 -24.73 -18.93
N ASP A 328 10.23 -24.28 -17.97
CA ASP A 328 10.23 -22.91 -17.51
C ASP A 328 11.65 -22.48 -17.15
N ASP A 329 11.90 -21.18 -17.23
CA ASP A 329 13.16 -20.50 -16.99
C ASP A 329 12.88 -19.29 -16.09
N MET A 330 12.94 -19.52 -14.78
CA MET A 330 12.61 -18.50 -13.77
C MET A 330 13.59 -17.32 -13.74
N VAL A 331 14.79 -17.47 -14.33
CA VAL A 331 15.79 -16.39 -14.40
C VAL A 331 15.66 -15.55 -15.66
N ASN A 332 14.73 -15.90 -16.56
CA ASN A 332 14.52 -15.15 -17.78
C ASN A 332 13.80 -13.81 -17.53
N MET A 333 14.60 -12.75 -17.60
CA MET A 333 14.16 -11.36 -17.41
C MET A 333 13.67 -10.70 -18.71
N SER A 334 13.62 -11.44 -19.83
CA SER A 334 13.18 -10.88 -21.10
C SER A 334 11.74 -10.36 -20.98
N SER A 335 11.51 -9.11 -21.36
CA SER A 335 10.18 -8.51 -21.29
C SER A 335 9.16 -9.34 -22.09
N GLY A 336 8.08 -9.73 -21.43
CA GLY A 336 7.02 -10.58 -21.95
C GLY A 336 7.22 -12.07 -21.69
N TYR A 337 8.34 -12.51 -21.11
CA TYR A 337 8.59 -13.93 -20.84
C TYR A 337 7.63 -14.51 -19.78
N SER A 338 7.15 -15.73 -20.02
CA SER A 338 6.52 -16.63 -19.05
C SER A 338 6.60 -18.07 -19.58
N PHE A 339 6.31 -19.08 -18.76
CA PHE A 339 6.28 -20.47 -19.21
C PHE A 339 5.35 -20.70 -20.42
N VAL A 340 4.29 -19.89 -20.56
CA VAL A 340 3.36 -19.96 -21.71
C VAL A 340 4.06 -19.58 -23.02
N LYS A 341 5.04 -18.67 -22.96
CA LYS A 341 5.85 -18.25 -24.12
C LYS A 341 7.17 -19.01 -24.25
N HIS A 342 7.43 -19.98 -23.38
CA HIS A 342 8.62 -20.81 -23.52
C HIS A 342 8.51 -21.66 -24.80
N PRO A 343 9.51 -21.62 -25.71
CA PRO A 343 9.41 -22.19 -27.05
C PRO A 343 9.17 -23.70 -27.05
N ALA A 344 9.70 -24.42 -26.06
CA ALA A 344 9.53 -25.87 -25.94
C ALA A 344 8.10 -26.32 -25.58
N ASN A 345 7.24 -25.42 -25.06
CA ASN A 345 5.90 -25.80 -24.60
C ASN A 345 4.84 -25.66 -25.71
N GLY A 346 5.08 -24.85 -26.75
CA GLY A 346 4.14 -24.67 -27.86
C GLY A 346 2.80 -23.99 -27.48
N LEU A 347 2.73 -23.31 -26.33
CA LEU A 347 1.46 -22.81 -25.77
C LEU A 347 1.07 -21.40 -26.22
N ASP A 348 1.95 -20.67 -26.91
CA ASP A 348 1.74 -19.25 -27.22
C ASP A 348 0.41 -18.98 -27.97
N LYS A 349 0.02 -19.91 -28.84
CA LYS A 349 -1.20 -19.84 -29.66
C LYS A 349 -2.36 -20.70 -29.15
N ALA A 350 -2.21 -21.39 -28.03
CA ALA A 350 -3.21 -22.35 -27.54
C ALA A 350 -4.58 -21.71 -27.26
N TYR A 351 -4.61 -20.45 -26.83
CA TYR A 351 -5.85 -19.69 -26.63
C TYR A 351 -6.71 -19.54 -27.91
N LEU A 352 -6.12 -19.71 -29.11
CA LEU A 352 -6.87 -19.68 -30.37
C LEU A 352 -7.84 -20.86 -30.48
N ASP A 353 -7.55 -22.01 -29.87
CA ASP A 353 -8.48 -23.13 -29.83
C ASP A 353 -9.75 -22.76 -29.06
N LEU A 354 -9.60 -22.00 -27.97
CA LEU A 354 -10.72 -21.45 -27.21
C LEU A 354 -11.50 -20.40 -28.02
N LEU A 355 -10.81 -19.57 -28.80
CA LEU A 355 -11.44 -18.63 -29.75
C LEU A 355 -12.26 -19.40 -30.80
N TYR A 356 -11.71 -20.45 -31.41
CA TYR A 356 -12.42 -21.27 -32.38
C TYR A 356 -13.63 -21.96 -31.76
N SER A 357 -13.50 -22.53 -30.55
CA SER A 357 -14.63 -23.12 -29.84
C SER A 357 -15.70 -22.07 -29.50
N ALA A 358 -15.29 -20.86 -29.08
CA ALA A 358 -16.22 -19.76 -28.85
C ALA A 358 -17.02 -19.38 -30.10
N TYR A 359 -16.43 -19.46 -31.30
CA TYR A 359 -17.10 -19.21 -32.56
C TYR A 359 -17.97 -20.39 -33.05
N ALA A 360 -17.46 -21.62 -32.93
CA ALA A 360 -18.05 -22.81 -33.53
C ALA A 360 -19.07 -23.51 -32.62
N SER A 361 -18.91 -23.42 -31.29
CA SER A 361 -19.74 -24.13 -30.32
C SER A 361 -21.14 -23.50 -30.24
N ARG A 362 -22.18 -24.34 -30.38
CA ARG A 362 -23.56 -23.95 -30.06
C ARG A 362 -23.76 -23.64 -28.57
N GLY A 363 -22.88 -24.14 -27.70
CA GLY A 363 -22.91 -23.96 -26.25
C GLY A 363 -22.42 -22.58 -25.79
N SER A 364 -21.43 -21.99 -26.46
CA SER A 364 -20.81 -20.71 -26.04
C SER A 364 -21.78 -19.53 -26.11
N LYS A 365 -22.68 -19.53 -27.11
CA LYS A 365 -23.61 -18.44 -27.46
C LYS A 365 -22.93 -17.07 -27.63
N LEU A 366 -21.60 -17.02 -27.71
CA LEU A 366 -20.78 -15.80 -27.78
C LEU A 366 -20.85 -15.14 -29.15
N SER A 367 -20.99 -15.92 -30.22
CA SER A 367 -21.15 -15.41 -31.58
C SER A 367 -22.43 -15.96 -32.23
N LYS A 368 -22.98 -15.20 -33.19
CA LYS A 368 -24.07 -15.67 -34.07
C LYS A 368 -23.87 -15.09 -35.46
N GLY A 369 -23.82 -15.95 -36.48
CA GLY A 369 -23.64 -15.53 -37.88
C GLY A 369 -22.33 -14.78 -38.12
N GLY A 370 -21.24 -15.19 -37.45
CA GLY A 370 -19.92 -14.56 -37.58
C GLY A 370 -19.75 -13.23 -36.85
N ARG A 371 -20.75 -12.77 -36.08
CA ARG A 371 -20.67 -11.55 -35.26
C ARG A 371 -20.71 -11.85 -33.78
N TRP A 372 -19.93 -11.11 -33.01
CA TRP A 372 -19.94 -11.16 -31.55
C TRP A 372 -21.26 -10.66 -30.96
N ARG A 373 -21.70 -11.28 -29.86
CA ARG A 373 -22.85 -10.84 -29.08
C ARG A 373 -22.36 -10.14 -27.80
N TRP A 374 -22.40 -8.81 -27.80
CA TRP A 374 -21.89 -7.98 -26.70
C TRP A 374 -22.35 -8.42 -25.31
N LYS A 375 -23.66 -8.65 -25.11
CA LYS A 375 -24.19 -9.12 -23.82
C LYS A 375 -23.58 -10.45 -23.36
N SER A 376 -23.33 -11.36 -24.29
CA SER A 376 -22.73 -12.68 -23.97
C SER A 376 -21.24 -12.53 -23.68
N MET A 377 -20.54 -11.64 -24.38
CA MET A 377 -19.15 -11.28 -24.05
C MET A 377 -19.04 -10.66 -22.66
N ASP A 378 -19.91 -9.71 -22.31
CA ASP A 378 -19.91 -9.08 -20.99
C ASP A 378 -20.13 -10.11 -19.88
N LEU A 379 -21.03 -11.08 -20.10
CA LEU A 379 -21.25 -12.18 -19.17
C LEU A 379 -20.00 -13.07 -19.05
N TYR A 380 -19.33 -13.38 -20.16
CA TYR A 380 -18.06 -14.12 -20.14
C TYR A 380 -16.99 -13.38 -19.35
N LEU A 381 -16.76 -12.09 -19.64
CA LEU A 381 -15.77 -11.27 -18.94
C LEU A 381 -16.08 -11.13 -17.44
N LYS A 382 -17.37 -11.04 -17.06
CA LYS A 382 -17.77 -11.09 -15.64
C LYS A 382 -17.43 -12.42 -14.98
N GLN A 383 -17.61 -13.54 -15.68
CA GLN A 383 -17.20 -14.85 -15.19
C GLN A 383 -15.68 -14.97 -15.08
N VAL A 384 -14.92 -14.38 -16.00
CA VAL A 384 -13.45 -14.29 -15.89
C VAL A 384 -13.04 -13.53 -14.63
N THR A 385 -13.65 -12.38 -14.35
CA THR A 385 -13.40 -11.65 -13.10
C THR A 385 -13.75 -12.49 -11.88
N LYS A 386 -14.83 -13.28 -11.93
CA LYS A 386 -15.17 -14.17 -10.81
C LYS A 386 -14.16 -15.30 -10.65
N LEU A 387 -13.63 -15.85 -11.74
CA LEU A 387 -12.54 -16.82 -11.70
C LEU A 387 -11.28 -16.20 -11.06
N GLU A 388 -10.93 -14.97 -11.43
CA GLU A 388 -9.80 -14.25 -10.84
C GLU A 388 -9.99 -14.05 -9.33
N GLU A 389 -11.21 -13.77 -8.86
CA GLU A 389 -11.51 -13.71 -7.42
C GLU A 389 -11.31 -15.06 -6.71
N MET A 390 -11.74 -16.16 -7.33
CA MET A 390 -11.55 -17.51 -6.76
C MET A 390 -10.08 -17.92 -6.76
N LEU A 391 -9.33 -17.60 -7.83
CA LEU A 391 -7.89 -17.80 -7.88
C LEU A 391 -7.18 -16.98 -6.80
N ALA A 392 -7.53 -15.70 -6.60
CA ALA A 392 -6.96 -14.88 -5.54
C ALA A 392 -7.21 -15.48 -4.14
N GLY A 393 -8.44 -15.93 -3.87
CA GLY A 393 -8.76 -16.62 -2.61
C GLY A 393 -8.00 -17.95 -2.45
N GLY A 394 -7.89 -18.75 -3.52
CA GLY A 394 -7.14 -20.00 -3.53
C GLY A 394 -5.64 -19.80 -3.28
N LEU A 395 -5.01 -18.83 -3.96
CA LEU A 395 -3.60 -18.49 -3.74
C LEU A 395 -3.35 -18.00 -2.31
N TYR A 396 -4.29 -17.24 -1.74
CA TYR A 396 -4.20 -16.71 -0.38
C TYR A 396 -4.33 -17.79 0.69
N THR A 397 -5.17 -18.81 0.48
CA THR A 397 -5.58 -19.76 1.52
C THR A 397 -5.01 -21.17 1.37
N ALA A 398 -4.64 -21.59 0.15
CA ALA A 398 -4.27 -22.98 -0.15
C ALA A 398 -2.76 -23.21 -0.34
N CYS A 399 -1.94 -22.16 -0.34
CA CYS A 399 -0.51 -22.22 -0.72
C CYS A 399 0.43 -21.99 0.48
N GLY A 400 0.08 -22.58 1.63
CA GLY A 400 0.82 -22.45 2.89
C GLY A 400 0.38 -21.23 3.72
N GLN A 401 1.31 -20.59 4.42
CA GLN A 401 1.04 -19.38 5.21
C GLN A 401 0.39 -18.28 4.36
N THR A 402 -0.49 -17.46 4.92
CA THR A 402 -1.09 -16.41 4.10
C THR A 402 -0.04 -15.34 3.76
N PRO A 403 0.10 -14.91 2.49
CA PRO A 403 0.97 -13.79 2.15
C PRO A 403 0.36 -12.46 2.61
N ARG A 404 1.12 -11.37 2.60
CA ARG A 404 0.51 -10.04 2.73
C ARG A 404 -0.36 -9.79 1.50
N ALA A 405 -1.55 -9.22 1.70
CA ALA A 405 -2.50 -9.00 0.61
C ALA A 405 -1.93 -8.10 -0.50
N ARG A 406 -1.11 -7.10 -0.14
CA ARG A 406 -0.42 -6.22 -1.10
C ARG A 406 0.53 -7.02 -1.99
N ASP A 407 1.35 -7.90 -1.39
CA ASP A 407 2.31 -8.72 -2.13
C ASP A 407 1.60 -9.67 -3.11
N LEU A 408 0.47 -10.28 -2.70
CA LEU A 408 -0.34 -11.13 -3.57
C LEU A 408 -0.83 -10.40 -4.83
N PHE A 409 -1.23 -9.13 -4.72
CA PHE A 409 -1.72 -8.36 -5.87
C PHE A 409 -0.61 -7.71 -6.71
N THR A 410 0.66 -7.84 -6.30
CA THR A 410 1.81 -7.49 -7.13
C THR A 410 2.30 -8.63 -8.03
N LEU A 411 1.71 -9.83 -7.92
CA LEU A 411 2.08 -10.97 -8.76
C LEU A 411 1.92 -10.63 -10.25
N ALA A 412 2.97 -10.87 -11.03
CA ALA A 412 2.98 -10.69 -12.47
C ALA A 412 2.90 -12.04 -13.19
N CYS A 413 2.13 -12.12 -14.27
CA CYS A 413 2.03 -13.31 -15.12
C CYS A 413 3.11 -13.36 -16.22
N GLU A 414 3.86 -12.27 -16.42
CA GLU A 414 4.96 -12.17 -17.38
C GLU A 414 6.06 -11.25 -16.84
N SER A 415 7.30 -11.52 -17.24
CA SER A 415 8.43 -10.61 -17.01
C SER A 415 8.22 -9.28 -17.74
N GLY A 416 8.77 -8.21 -17.19
CA GLY A 416 8.76 -6.85 -17.70
C GLY A 416 10.12 -6.19 -17.47
N PRO A 417 10.30 -4.91 -17.84
CA PRO A 417 11.60 -4.23 -17.76
C PRO A 417 12.21 -4.21 -16.36
N SER A 418 11.39 -4.23 -15.31
CA SER A 418 11.84 -4.14 -13.91
C SER A 418 11.10 -5.11 -12.98
N THR A 419 10.38 -6.08 -13.55
CA THR A 419 9.55 -7.05 -12.82
C THR A 419 9.75 -8.42 -13.46
N SER A 420 9.92 -9.51 -12.71
CA SER A 420 9.90 -10.85 -13.34
C SER A 420 8.54 -11.51 -13.18
N CYS A 421 8.28 -12.49 -14.05
CA CYS A 421 7.14 -13.39 -13.90
C CYS A 421 7.14 -14.01 -12.50
N SER A 422 6.01 -13.87 -11.80
CA SER A 422 5.84 -14.39 -10.45
C SER A 422 5.30 -15.81 -10.44
N ILE A 423 4.71 -16.29 -11.53
CA ILE A 423 4.25 -17.68 -11.65
C ILE A 423 5.36 -18.51 -12.29
N ALA A 424 5.69 -19.65 -11.67
CA ALA A 424 6.75 -20.52 -12.12
C ALA A 424 6.33 -22.00 -12.08
N ILE A 425 6.92 -22.81 -12.96
CA ILE A 425 6.83 -24.28 -12.91
C ILE A 425 8.19 -24.85 -12.51
N TRP A 426 8.21 -25.66 -11.45
CA TRP A 426 9.42 -26.33 -10.96
C TRP A 426 9.13 -27.81 -10.69
N ASN A 427 9.84 -28.70 -11.39
CA ASN A 427 9.69 -30.16 -11.27
C ASN A 427 8.22 -30.64 -11.33
N GLY A 428 7.43 -30.09 -12.25
CA GLY A 428 6.01 -30.42 -12.40
C GLY A 428 5.06 -29.79 -11.39
N LEU A 429 5.56 -28.95 -10.49
CA LEU A 429 4.76 -28.22 -9.53
C LEU A 429 4.67 -26.75 -9.93
N MET A 430 3.47 -26.20 -9.94
CA MET A 430 3.27 -24.77 -10.14
C MET A 430 3.37 -24.03 -8.80
N ALA A 431 4.09 -22.92 -8.80
CA ALA A 431 4.26 -22.06 -7.65
C ALA A 431 4.12 -20.59 -8.04
N TYR A 432 3.90 -19.74 -7.03
CA TYR A 432 4.09 -18.31 -7.18
C TYR A 432 5.20 -17.81 -6.25
N VAL A 433 5.94 -16.81 -6.73
CA VAL A 433 7.11 -16.23 -6.06
C VAL A 433 6.77 -14.82 -5.62
N LEU A 434 6.81 -14.59 -4.32
CA LEU A 434 6.65 -13.27 -3.71
C LEU A 434 8.01 -12.62 -3.52
N ARG A 435 8.07 -11.31 -3.75
CA ARG A 435 9.27 -10.49 -3.59
C ARG A 435 9.00 -9.41 -2.58
N HIS A 436 9.71 -9.46 -1.45
CA HIS A 436 9.56 -8.45 -0.42
C HIS A 436 10.52 -7.29 -0.72
N HIS A 437 10.02 -6.28 -1.43
CA HIS A 437 10.79 -5.08 -1.75
C HIS A 437 11.14 -4.23 -0.51
N LYS A 438 10.44 -4.39 0.62
CA LYS A 438 10.71 -3.66 1.86
C LYS A 438 11.97 -4.14 2.57
N ALA A 439 12.17 -5.45 2.67
CA ALA A 439 13.40 -6.03 3.21
C ALA A 439 14.64 -5.74 2.35
N LYS A 440 14.45 -5.50 1.03
CA LYS A 440 15.53 -4.97 0.17
C LYS A 440 15.98 -3.58 0.59
N ARG A 441 15.04 -2.70 0.95
CA ARG A 441 15.35 -1.33 1.38
C ARG A 441 16.01 -1.30 2.75
N GLN A 442 15.64 -2.20 3.66
CA GLN A 442 16.18 -2.22 5.03
C GLN A 442 17.47 -3.04 5.19
N MET A 443 17.62 -4.16 4.46
CA MET A 443 18.75 -5.10 4.63
C MET A 443 19.65 -5.20 3.40
N GLY A 444 19.39 -4.43 2.35
CA GLY A 444 20.12 -4.49 1.07
C GLY A 444 19.91 -5.80 0.28
N ARG A 445 18.98 -6.68 0.71
CA ARG A 445 18.74 -8.01 0.10
C ARG A 445 17.27 -8.23 -0.24
N GLU A 446 17.01 -8.71 -1.45
CA GLU A 446 15.66 -9.16 -1.82
C GLU A 446 15.38 -10.55 -1.25
N PHE A 447 14.30 -10.67 -0.48
CA PHE A 447 13.81 -11.95 0.01
C PHE A 447 12.75 -12.51 -0.94
N TYR A 448 12.92 -13.78 -1.29
CA TYR A 448 12.04 -14.53 -2.18
C TYR A 448 11.30 -15.60 -1.39
N VAL A 449 9.98 -15.57 -1.43
CA VAL A 449 9.13 -16.60 -0.81
C VAL A 449 8.39 -17.35 -1.90
N VAL A 450 8.72 -18.63 -2.07
CA VAL A 450 8.08 -19.51 -3.05
C VAL A 450 6.93 -20.25 -2.39
N ARG A 451 5.76 -20.24 -3.03
CA ARG A 451 4.54 -20.88 -2.54
C ARG A 451 3.96 -21.82 -3.59
N PHE A 452 4.03 -23.10 -3.31
CA PHE A 452 3.51 -24.15 -4.19
C PHE A 452 1.99 -24.24 -4.12
N MET A 453 1.36 -24.40 -5.29
CA MET A 453 -0.08 -24.57 -5.42
C MET A 453 -0.45 -26.06 -5.30
N PRO A 454 -1.56 -26.41 -4.64
CA PRO A 454 -2.15 -27.74 -4.74
C PRO A 454 -2.50 -28.07 -6.20
N SER A 455 -2.39 -29.33 -6.60
CA SER A 455 -2.54 -29.75 -8.01
C SER A 455 -3.83 -29.26 -8.66
N ARG A 456 -4.97 -29.36 -7.95
CA ARG A 456 -6.27 -28.84 -8.42
C ARG A 456 -6.22 -27.35 -8.77
N LEU A 457 -5.65 -26.53 -7.88
CA LEU A 457 -5.48 -25.10 -8.11
C LEU A 457 -4.49 -24.81 -9.25
N ALA A 458 -3.41 -25.58 -9.34
CA ALA A 458 -2.41 -25.46 -10.40
C ALA A 458 -3.02 -25.72 -11.79
N TYR A 459 -3.90 -26.71 -11.94
CA TYR A 459 -4.60 -26.98 -13.20
C TYR A 459 -5.51 -25.83 -13.62
N VAL A 460 -6.27 -25.26 -12.67
CA VAL A 460 -7.12 -24.09 -12.96
C VAL A 460 -6.26 -22.87 -13.33
N MET A 461 -5.17 -22.63 -12.60
CA MET A 461 -4.25 -21.52 -12.90
C MET A 461 -3.60 -21.70 -14.28
N TYR A 462 -3.21 -22.92 -14.64
CA TYR A 462 -2.70 -23.24 -15.97
C TYR A 462 -3.72 -22.89 -17.05
N ASN A 463 -4.95 -23.39 -16.95
CA ASN A 463 -6.01 -23.12 -17.93
C ASN A 463 -6.33 -21.62 -18.02
N TYR A 464 -6.31 -20.93 -16.88
CA TYR A 464 -6.48 -19.49 -16.84
C TYR A 464 -5.37 -18.76 -17.62
N LEU A 465 -4.10 -19.05 -17.33
CA LEU A 465 -2.96 -18.36 -17.94
C LEU A 465 -2.79 -18.67 -19.43
N VAL A 466 -3.00 -19.92 -19.82
CA VAL A 466 -2.78 -20.40 -21.20
C VAL A 466 -3.94 -20.01 -22.12
N TYR A 467 -5.19 -20.18 -21.67
CA TYR A 467 -6.36 -20.03 -22.53
C TYR A 467 -7.22 -18.81 -22.15
N VAL A 468 -7.81 -18.82 -20.96
CA VAL A 468 -8.89 -17.89 -20.58
C VAL A 468 -8.42 -16.44 -20.56
N ARG A 469 -7.27 -16.16 -19.93
CA ARG A 469 -6.74 -14.80 -19.77
C ARG A 469 -6.45 -14.14 -21.11
N ARG A 470 -5.78 -14.86 -22.02
CA ARG A 470 -5.44 -14.36 -23.36
C ARG A 470 -6.68 -14.18 -24.22
N PHE A 471 -7.63 -15.11 -24.16
CA PHE A 471 -8.90 -14.97 -24.85
C PHE A 471 -9.73 -13.79 -24.31
N ALA A 472 -9.78 -13.59 -22.99
CA ALA A 472 -10.43 -12.43 -22.38
C ALA A 472 -9.77 -11.11 -22.81
N ALA A 473 -8.45 -11.05 -22.88
CA ALA A 473 -7.71 -9.89 -23.40
C ALA A 473 -8.11 -9.56 -24.85
N LEU A 474 -8.24 -10.57 -25.71
CA LEU A 474 -8.77 -10.36 -27.07
C LEU A 474 -10.19 -9.79 -27.06
N LEU A 475 -11.11 -10.36 -26.27
CA LEU A 475 -12.49 -9.88 -26.21
C LEU A 475 -12.57 -8.42 -25.70
N ARG A 476 -11.75 -8.04 -24.72
CA ARG A 476 -11.66 -6.65 -24.24
C ARG A 476 -11.14 -5.70 -25.33
N ARG A 477 -10.15 -6.15 -26.11
CA ARG A 477 -9.63 -5.38 -27.26
C ARG A 477 -10.71 -5.19 -28.33
N GLU A 478 -11.52 -6.21 -28.62
CA GLU A 478 -12.62 -6.10 -29.58
C GLU A 478 -13.72 -5.13 -29.11
N GLN A 479 -13.96 -5.00 -27.80
CA GLN A 479 -14.87 -3.98 -27.24
C GLN A 479 -14.32 -2.55 -27.43
N GLN A 480 -13.00 -2.39 -27.34
CA GLN A 480 -12.31 -1.10 -27.43
C GLN A 480 -12.08 -0.71 -28.90
N THR A 481 -13.16 -0.31 -29.57
CA THR A 481 -13.06 0.28 -30.91
C THR A 481 -12.52 1.72 -30.79
N GLN A 482 -11.23 1.93 -31.10
CA GLN A 482 -10.63 3.19 -31.59
C GLN A 482 -10.38 4.42 -30.68
N SER A 483 -10.24 4.34 -29.34
CA SER A 483 -9.86 5.57 -28.58
C SER A 483 -8.78 5.47 -27.51
N PHE A 484 -8.36 4.29 -27.08
CA PHE A 484 -7.24 4.18 -26.13
C PHE A 484 -6.34 2.98 -26.49
N PRO A 485 -5.00 3.12 -26.39
CA PRO A 485 -4.11 2.00 -26.60
C PRO A 485 -4.35 0.94 -25.53
N TYR A 486 -4.59 -0.31 -25.94
CA TYR A 486 -4.61 -1.45 -25.03
C TYR A 486 -3.21 -1.58 -24.39
N HIS A 487 -3.10 -1.27 -23.11
CA HIS A 487 -1.87 -1.49 -22.38
C HIS A 487 -1.74 -2.99 -22.08
N HIS A 488 -0.56 -3.56 -22.34
CA HIS A 488 -0.27 -4.96 -22.03
C HIS A 488 -0.26 -5.17 -20.51
N GLU A 489 -1.28 -5.82 -19.98
CA GLU A 489 -1.49 -5.99 -18.54
C GLU A 489 -0.71 -7.20 -18.00
N ARG A 490 0.41 -6.93 -17.32
CA ARG A 490 1.30 -7.96 -16.76
C ARG A 490 0.90 -8.46 -15.38
N LEU A 491 0.18 -7.65 -14.60
CA LEU A 491 -0.28 -8.05 -13.27
C LEU A 491 -1.32 -9.16 -13.37
N LEU A 492 -1.26 -10.14 -12.48
CA LEU A 492 -2.22 -11.24 -12.45
C LEU A 492 -3.62 -10.74 -12.09
N PHE A 493 -3.71 -9.86 -11.09
CA PHE A 493 -4.95 -9.29 -10.58
C PHE A 493 -4.91 -7.76 -10.69
N HIS A 494 -5.69 -7.19 -11.61
CA HIS A 494 -5.67 -5.74 -11.86
C HIS A 494 -7.02 -5.21 -12.31
N ASN A 495 -7.13 -3.88 -12.28
CA ASN A 495 -8.16 -3.12 -12.96
C ASN A 495 -7.45 -2.08 -13.84
N SER A 496 -7.48 -2.25 -15.16
CA SER A 496 -6.81 -1.35 -16.12
C SER A 496 -5.32 -1.11 -15.79
N GLY A 497 -4.56 -2.19 -15.64
CA GLY A 497 -3.14 -2.15 -15.27
C GLY A 497 -2.79 -1.80 -13.81
N LYS A 498 -3.74 -1.34 -12.98
CA LYS A 498 -3.50 -1.09 -11.54
C LYS A 498 -3.79 -2.33 -10.69
N PRO A 499 -2.96 -2.69 -9.69
CA PRO A 499 -3.21 -3.83 -8.83
C PRO A 499 -4.53 -3.68 -8.06
N TRP A 500 -5.17 -4.80 -7.72
CA TRP A 500 -6.34 -4.77 -6.84
C TRP A 500 -5.99 -4.24 -5.43
N GLY A 501 -6.94 -3.57 -4.80
CA GLY A 501 -6.82 -3.11 -3.41
C GLY A 501 -7.11 -4.23 -2.40
N THR A 502 -6.53 -4.12 -1.20
CA THR A 502 -6.70 -5.09 -0.10
C THR A 502 -8.17 -5.27 0.31
N ALA A 503 -8.98 -4.21 0.23
CA ALA A 503 -10.42 -4.25 0.48
C ALA A 503 -11.15 -5.30 -0.37
N ARG A 504 -10.67 -5.53 -1.61
CA ARG A 504 -11.26 -6.55 -2.49
C ARG A 504 -11.02 -7.97 -1.96
N LEU A 505 -9.80 -8.27 -1.51
CA LEU A 505 -9.49 -9.57 -0.89
C LEU A 505 -10.31 -9.78 0.39
N THR A 506 -10.47 -8.72 1.20
CA THR A 506 -11.34 -8.73 2.38
C THR A 506 -12.78 -9.09 2.01
N SER A 507 -13.33 -8.49 0.96
CA SER A 507 -14.69 -8.81 0.48
C SER A 507 -14.81 -10.27 0.00
N ILE A 508 -13.84 -10.74 -0.80
CA ILE A 508 -13.79 -12.13 -1.28
C ILE A 508 -13.77 -13.11 -0.10
N LEU A 509 -12.92 -12.84 0.89
CA LEU A 509 -12.77 -13.71 2.04
C LEU A 509 -13.99 -13.70 2.95
N LYS A 510 -14.56 -12.52 3.23
CA LYS A 510 -15.80 -12.39 3.98
C LYS A 510 -16.95 -13.16 3.33
N GLN A 511 -17.05 -13.12 1.99
CA GLN A 511 -18.04 -13.90 1.27
C GLN A 511 -17.87 -15.40 1.54
N ALA A 512 -16.67 -15.92 1.36
CA ALA A 512 -16.37 -17.34 1.56
C ALA A 512 -16.60 -17.79 3.01
N THR A 513 -16.13 -17.02 3.99
CA THR A 513 -16.29 -17.39 5.41
C THR A 513 -17.73 -17.21 5.88
N SER A 514 -18.49 -16.26 5.32
CA SER A 514 -19.92 -16.15 5.61
C SER A 514 -20.67 -17.40 5.13
N GLU A 515 -20.34 -17.91 3.94
CA GLU A 515 -20.97 -19.12 3.39
C GLU A 515 -20.58 -20.40 4.17
N ILE A 516 -19.30 -20.57 4.51
CA ILE A 516 -18.78 -21.81 5.10
C ILE A 516 -18.77 -21.79 6.64
N TRP A 517 -18.38 -20.67 7.24
CA TRP A 517 -18.26 -20.52 8.70
C TRP A 517 -19.47 -19.84 9.35
N GLN A 518 -20.41 -19.32 8.56
CA GLN A 518 -21.53 -18.49 9.04
C GLN A 518 -21.04 -17.26 9.82
N ARG A 519 -19.83 -16.78 9.47
CA ARG A 519 -19.19 -15.61 10.09
C ARG A 519 -18.32 -14.91 9.07
N GLU A 520 -18.46 -13.60 8.97
CA GLU A 520 -17.56 -12.78 8.17
C GLU A 520 -16.20 -12.63 8.88
N CYS A 521 -15.12 -13.06 8.22
CA CYS A 521 -13.76 -12.83 8.67
C CYS A 521 -13.03 -11.99 7.62
N ASN A 522 -12.40 -10.91 8.08
CA ASN A 522 -11.51 -10.12 7.23
C ASN A 522 -10.14 -10.82 7.08
N ILE A 523 -9.28 -10.28 6.19
CA ILE A 523 -7.95 -10.84 5.92
C ILE A 523 -7.07 -10.93 7.17
N ARG A 524 -7.21 -9.98 8.11
CA ARG A 524 -6.42 -9.91 9.35
C ARG A 524 -6.78 -11.04 10.30
N ILE A 525 -8.07 -11.22 10.60
CA ILE A 525 -8.55 -12.30 11.48
C ILE A 525 -8.18 -13.65 10.87
N PHE A 526 -8.41 -13.85 9.58
CA PHE A 526 -8.07 -15.12 8.92
C PHE A 526 -6.57 -15.42 8.98
N ARG A 527 -5.72 -14.42 8.73
CA ARG A 527 -4.26 -14.56 8.84
C ARG A 527 -3.86 -14.97 10.27
N GLN A 528 -4.43 -14.34 11.28
CA GLN A 528 -4.15 -14.67 12.68
C GLN A 528 -4.61 -16.09 13.05
N ILE A 529 -5.77 -16.53 12.55
CA ILE A 529 -6.21 -17.93 12.67
C ILE A 529 -5.20 -18.87 12.01
N ALA A 530 -4.76 -18.58 10.77
CA ALA A 530 -3.81 -19.42 10.04
C ALA A 530 -2.44 -19.52 10.72
N ILE A 531 -1.95 -18.42 11.33
CA ILE A 531 -0.74 -18.40 12.14
C ILE A 531 -0.91 -19.30 13.36
N SER A 532 -1.98 -19.08 14.16
CA SER A 532 -2.28 -19.88 15.35
C SER A 532 -2.37 -21.38 15.03
N ILE A 533 -3.00 -21.76 13.92
CA ILE A 533 -3.08 -23.16 13.45
C ILE A 533 -1.69 -23.72 13.16
N SER A 534 -0.83 -22.94 12.53
CA SER A 534 0.50 -23.42 12.15
C SER A 534 1.42 -23.52 13.34
N GLU A 535 1.30 -22.62 14.32
CA GLU A 535 1.99 -22.77 15.60
C GLU A 535 1.55 -24.03 16.35
N LYS A 536 0.25 -24.35 16.31
CA LYS A 536 -0.30 -25.52 16.99
C LYS A 536 0.09 -26.84 16.33
N HIS A 537 0.13 -26.89 15.00
CA HIS A 537 0.23 -28.15 14.25
C HIS A 537 1.54 -28.34 13.45
N MET A 538 2.33 -27.30 13.22
CA MET A 538 3.55 -27.38 12.40
C MET A 538 4.85 -27.07 13.15
N LEU A 539 4.79 -26.47 14.34
CA LEU A 539 5.98 -26.11 15.15
C LEU A 539 6.35 -27.16 16.22
N THR A 540 5.99 -28.43 16.01
CA THR A 540 6.56 -29.59 16.72
C THR A 540 7.41 -30.39 15.78
#